data_AF-A0AAD9XQB5-F1
#
_entry.id   AF-A0AAD9XQB5-F1
#
_cell.length_a   1.000
_cell.length_b   1.000
_cell.length_c   1.000
_cell.angle_alpha   90.00
_cell.angle_beta   90.00
_cell.angle_gamma   90.00
#
_symmetry.space_group_name_H-M   'P 1'
#
loop_
_entity.id
_entity.type
_entity.pdbx_description
1 polymer ?
#
loop_
_entity_poly.entity_id
_entity_poly.type
_entity_poly.pdbx_seq_one_letter_code
_entity_poly.pdbx_strand_id
1 'polypeptide(L)'
;MGVVLDCLKGALGHIDDSFFISDLYASIEVRISKFFPDVTHTICCWHFYENMKKRFHIKDVASIMDKTARSYTELKYNRHMEELRNLQENAFNYVIEVGPHKWSRVHCLERMYRVMTTNVAEWINSCLKFARQLSMLTLVEFIRNMLQRWFYDRHRTAQSMHHQLTDASHLVILKHVEKCAYMTFNPVD
;
A
#
# COMPACT_ATOMS: atom_id res chain seq x y z
N MET A 1 4.73 18.84 -12.01
CA MET A 1 5.21 17.89 -10.98
C MET A 1 6.44 18.39 -10.22
N GLY A 2 7.46 19.01 -10.86
CA GLY A 2 8.62 19.57 -10.13
C GLY A 2 8.25 20.57 -9.04
N VAL A 3 7.50 21.62 -9.39
CA VAL A 3 6.97 22.62 -8.43
C VAL A 3 6.18 21.98 -7.28
N VAL A 4 5.46 20.89 -7.55
CA VAL A 4 4.65 20.21 -6.53
C VAL A 4 5.53 19.50 -5.51
N LEU A 5 6.58 18.81 -5.97
CA LEU A 5 7.50 18.10 -5.07
C LEU A 5 8.37 19.08 -4.26
N ASP A 6 8.74 20.23 -4.84
CA ASP A 6 9.41 21.30 -4.11
C ASP A 6 8.51 21.91 -3.02
N CYS A 7 7.27 22.25 -3.35
CA CYS A 7 6.30 22.74 -2.35
C CYS A 7 6.04 21.68 -1.27
N LEU A 8 5.97 20.40 -1.64
CA LEU A 8 5.79 19.31 -0.69
C LEU A 8 6.98 19.20 0.27
N LYS A 9 8.21 19.30 -0.26
CA LYS A 9 9.43 19.29 0.54
C LYS A 9 9.46 20.45 1.53
N GLY A 10 9.07 21.64 1.09
CA GLY A 10 8.96 22.82 1.95
C GLY A 10 7.87 22.68 3.02
N ALA A 11 6.73 22.07 2.70
CA ALA A 11 5.62 21.90 3.64
C ALA A 11 5.83 20.80 4.68
N LEU A 12 6.46 19.69 4.29
CA LEU A 12 6.68 18.54 5.16
C LEU A 12 7.94 18.70 6.03
N GLY A 13 8.95 19.42 5.54
CA GLY A 13 10.28 19.41 6.17
C GLY A 13 10.94 18.04 6.08
N HIS A 14 11.80 17.73 7.05
CA HIS A 14 12.40 16.41 7.19
C HIS A 14 11.49 15.49 8.02
N ILE A 15 11.26 14.27 7.54
CA ILE A 15 10.45 13.25 8.21
C ILE A 15 11.27 11.96 8.22
N ASP A 16 11.65 11.51 9.41
CA ASP A 16 12.29 10.21 9.64
C ASP A 16 11.35 9.06 9.22
N ASP A 17 11.93 7.96 8.74
CA ASP A 17 11.21 6.74 8.32
C ASP A 17 10.09 7.00 7.28
N SER A 18 10.29 8.00 6.42
CA SER A 18 9.35 8.34 5.35
C SER A 18 9.64 7.54 4.08
N PHE A 19 8.58 7.25 3.32
CA PHE A 19 8.67 6.62 2.01
C PHE A 19 7.57 7.12 1.08
N PHE A 20 7.82 7.05 -0.22
CA PHE A 20 6.80 7.29 -1.23
C PHE A 20 6.18 5.98 -1.68
N ILE A 21 4.85 5.97 -1.88
CA ILE A 21 4.17 4.94 -2.67
C ILE A 21 3.54 5.61 -3.88
N SER A 22 3.79 5.08 -5.06
CA SER A 22 3.09 5.51 -6.27
C SER A 22 2.89 4.37 -7.26
N ASP A 23 2.22 4.68 -8.36
CA ASP A 23 2.13 3.82 -9.53
C ASP A 23 3.51 3.58 -10.14
N LEU A 24 3.63 2.47 -10.88
CA LEU A 24 4.82 2.12 -11.63
C LEU A 24 4.92 2.96 -12.92
N TYR A 25 5.36 4.21 -12.78
CA TYR A 25 5.69 5.10 -13.89
C TYR A 25 7.12 5.62 -13.75
N ALA A 26 7.96 5.38 -14.76
CA ALA A 26 9.37 5.79 -14.75
C ALA A 26 9.56 7.30 -14.50
N SER A 27 8.64 8.13 -15.01
CA SER A 27 8.69 9.59 -14.81
C SER A 27 8.45 10.01 -13.36
N ILE A 28 7.78 9.19 -12.55
CA ILE A 28 7.57 9.44 -11.12
C ILE A 28 8.86 9.11 -10.36
N GLU A 29 9.43 7.93 -10.61
CA GLU A 29 10.67 7.47 -9.97
C GLU A 29 11.82 8.47 -10.17
N VAL A 30 12.04 8.92 -11.40
CA VAL A 30 13.08 9.91 -11.73
C VAL A 30 12.89 11.21 -10.95
N ARG A 31 11.64 11.64 -10.76
CA ARG A 31 11.34 12.87 -10.03
C ARG A 31 11.52 12.68 -8.53
N ILE A 32 11.03 11.60 -7.95
CA ILE A 32 11.20 11.33 -6.51
C ILE A 32 12.69 11.28 -6.19
N SER A 33 13.47 10.50 -6.96
CA SER A 33 14.92 10.38 -6.77
C SER A 33 15.65 11.72 -6.86
N LYS A 34 15.15 12.67 -7.67
CA LYS A 34 15.72 14.02 -7.79
C LYS A 34 15.43 14.90 -6.58
N PHE A 35 14.21 14.88 -6.04
CA PHE A 35 13.80 15.82 -4.98
C PHE A 35 13.98 15.25 -3.57
N PHE A 36 13.93 13.93 -3.44
CA PHE A 36 14.01 13.14 -2.21
C PHE A 36 14.94 11.93 -2.41
N PRO A 37 16.25 12.15 -2.62
CA PRO A 37 17.21 11.07 -2.90
C PRO A 37 17.34 10.07 -1.75
N ASP A 38 17.11 10.52 -0.51
CA ASP A 38 17.28 9.72 0.70
C ASP A 38 15.98 9.02 1.14
N VAL A 39 14.88 9.22 0.39
CA VAL A 39 13.56 8.66 0.73
C VAL A 39 13.26 7.48 -0.17
N THR A 40 12.99 6.32 0.43
CA THR A 40 12.65 5.12 -0.32
C THR A 40 11.39 5.32 -1.16
N HIS A 41 11.47 4.97 -2.44
CA HIS A 41 10.31 4.90 -3.34
C HIS A 41 9.86 3.46 -3.51
N THR A 42 8.62 3.20 -3.11
CA THR A 42 7.95 1.92 -3.28
C THR A 42 6.80 2.04 -4.27
N ILE A 43 6.43 0.91 -4.85
CA ILE A 43 5.37 0.83 -5.85
C ILE A 43 4.10 0.37 -5.14
N CYS A 44 2.99 1.00 -5.50
CA CYS A 44 1.68 0.53 -5.12
C CYS A 44 1.50 -0.89 -5.64
N CYS A 45 1.38 -1.85 -4.72
CA CYS A 45 1.12 -3.25 -5.10
C CYS A 45 -0.14 -3.32 -5.97
N TRP A 46 -1.14 -2.46 -5.73
CA TRP A 46 -2.36 -2.41 -6.53
C TRP A 46 -2.16 -2.14 -8.00
N HIS A 47 -1.49 -1.03 -8.30
CA HIS A 47 -1.16 -0.72 -9.68
C HIS A 47 -0.20 -1.74 -10.26
N PHE A 48 0.70 -2.30 -9.45
CA PHE A 48 1.62 -3.33 -9.91
C PHE A 48 0.89 -4.59 -10.38
N TYR A 49 -0.02 -5.15 -9.60
CA TYR A 49 -0.77 -6.34 -10.04
C TYR A 49 -1.73 -6.06 -11.20
N GLU A 50 -2.35 -4.88 -11.26
CA GLU A 50 -3.18 -4.52 -12.42
C GLU A 50 -2.35 -4.44 -13.70
N ASN A 51 -1.13 -3.91 -13.63
CA ASN A 51 -0.19 -3.91 -14.75
C ASN A 51 0.22 -5.34 -15.13
N MET A 52 0.46 -6.22 -14.16
CA MET A 52 0.76 -7.64 -14.41
C MET A 52 -0.39 -8.35 -15.14
N LYS A 53 -1.63 -8.18 -14.66
CA LYS A 53 -2.82 -8.76 -15.31
C LYS A 53 -2.96 -8.30 -16.75
N LYS A 54 -2.78 -7.00 -16.99
CA LYS A 54 -2.87 -6.41 -18.34
C LYS A 54 -1.76 -6.88 -19.27
N ARG A 55 -0.55 -7.09 -18.75
CA ARG A 55 0.62 -7.48 -19.54
C ARG A 55 0.66 -8.97 -19.85
N PHE A 56 0.32 -9.82 -18.88
CA PHE A 56 0.49 -11.27 -19.00
C PHE A 56 -0.83 -12.02 -19.21
N HIS A 57 -1.98 -11.36 -19.06
CA HIS A 57 -3.33 -11.93 -19.27
C HIS A 57 -3.63 -13.20 -18.47
N ILE A 58 -2.93 -13.44 -17.37
CA ILE A 58 -3.10 -14.61 -16.50
C ILE A 58 -3.68 -14.16 -15.16
N LYS A 59 -4.86 -14.70 -14.80
CA LYS A 59 -5.56 -14.34 -13.54
C LYS A 59 -4.78 -14.76 -12.30
N ASP A 60 -4.11 -15.91 -12.34
CA ASP A 60 -3.42 -16.48 -11.18
C ASP A 60 -2.14 -15.73 -10.81
N VAL A 61 -1.50 -15.05 -11.78
CA VAL A 61 -0.32 -14.19 -11.54
C VAL A 61 -0.64 -13.13 -10.48
N ALA A 62 -1.83 -12.54 -10.51
CA ALA A 62 -2.19 -11.51 -9.53
C ALA A 62 -2.31 -12.05 -8.10
N SER A 63 -2.88 -13.25 -7.94
CA SER A 63 -3.05 -13.90 -6.63
C SER A 63 -1.70 -14.32 -6.05
N ILE A 64 -0.83 -14.90 -6.87
CA ILE A 64 0.53 -15.27 -6.48
C ILE A 64 1.32 -14.02 -6.11
N MET A 65 1.23 -12.96 -6.91
CA MET A 65 1.93 -11.69 -6.63
C MET A 65 1.45 -11.02 -5.34
N ASP A 66 0.15 -11.00 -5.05
CA ASP A 66 -0.34 -10.42 -3.78
C ASP A 66 0.19 -11.19 -2.56
N LYS A 67 0.22 -12.53 -2.62
CA LYS A 67 0.82 -13.38 -1.58
C LYS A 67 2.32 -13.15 -1.46
N THR A 68 3.01 -13.06 -2.59
CA THR A 68 4.45 -12.83 -2.66
C THR A 68 4.81 -11.49 -2.02
N ALA A 69 4.16 -10.41 -2.47
CA ALA A 69 4.40 -9.06 -2.00
C ALA A 69 4.13 -8.92 -0.48
N ARG A 70 3.11 -9.60 0.04
CA ARG A 70 2.72 -9.56 1.46
C ARG A 70 3.46 -10.55 2.35
N SER A 71 4.36 -11.36 1.79
CA SER A 71 5.08 -12.38 2.55
C SER A 71 5.91 -11.74 3.67
N TYR A 72 5.77 -12.28 4.88
CA TYR A 72 6.53 -11.85 6.07
C TYR A 72 7.86 -12.60 6.23
N THR A 73 8.09 -13.66 5.46
CA THR A 73 9.29 -14.48 5.57
C THR A 73 9.85 -14.79 4.19
N GLU A 74 11.18 -14.86 4.11
CA GLU A 74 11.92 -15.26 2.91
C GLU A 74 11.44 -16.60 2.37
N LEU A 75 11.20 -17.57 3.26
CA LEU A 75 10.71 -18.89 2.89
C LEU A 75 9.37 -18.82 2.11
N LYS A 76 8.41 -18.03 2.59
CA LYS A 76 7.10 -17.88 1.92
C LYS A 76 7.24 -17.09 0.61
N TYR A 77 8.06 -16.04 0.63
CA TYR A 77 8.37 -15.26 -0.56
C TYR A 77 8.94 -16.14 -1.67
N ASN A 78 10.02 -16.89 -1.38
CA ASN A 78 10.71 -17.74 -2.34
C ASN A 78 9.79 -18.84 -2.88
N ARG A 79 8.94 -19.43 -2.03
CA ARG A 79 7.92 -20.40 -2.48
C ARG A 79 6.98 -19.79 -3.51
N HIS A 80 6.44 -18.59 -3.26
CA HIS A 80 5.52 -17.96 -4.21
C HIS A 80 6.22 -17.45 -5.47
N MET A 81 7.48 -17.02 -5.37
CA MET A 81 8.29 -16.68 -6.54
C MET A 81 8.54 -17.88 -7.45
N GLU A 82 8.75 -19.06 -6.86
CA GLU A 82 8.89 -20.30 -7.63
C GLU A 82 7.56 -20.74 -8.25
N GLU A 83 6.44 -20.59 -7.53
CA GLU A 83 5.09 -20.76 -8.10
C GLU A 83 4.87 -19.82 -9.32
N LEU A 84 5.31 -18.57 -9.24
CA LEU A 84 5.23 -17.61 -10.34
C LEU A 84 6.11 -18.02 -11.53
N ARG A 85 7.35 -18.45 -11.28
CA ARG A 85 8.29 -18.91 -12.33
C ARG A 85 7.70 -20.07 -13.12
N ASN A 86 7.17 -21.07 -12.42
CA ASN A 86 6.57 -22.24 -13.04
C ASN A 86 5.29 -21.91 -13.82
N LEU A 87 4.53 -20.92 -13.36
CA LEU A 87 3.33 -20.46 -14.07
C LEU A 87 3.67 -19.64 -15.32
N GLN A 88 4.61 -18.71 -15.22
CA GLN A 88 5.00 -17.81 -16.31
C GLN A 88 6.39 -17.19 -16.05
N GLU A 89 7.41 -17.74 -16.71
CA GLU A 89 8.80 -17.31 -16.57
C GLU A 89 9.00 -15.82 -16.94
N ASN A 90 8.30 -15.32 -17.96
CA ASN A 90 8.39 -13.91 -18.35
C ASN A 90 7.87 -12.96 -17.26
N ALA A 91 6.85 -13.39 -16.50
CA ALA A 91 6.31 -12.62 -15.38
C ALA A 91 7.30 -12.63 -14.21
N PHE A 92 7.92 -13.78 -13.93
CA PHE A 92 9.00 -13.89 -12.96
C PHE A 92 10.17 -12.94 -13.29
N ASN A 93 10.68 -12.99 -14.52
CA ASN A 93 11.81 -12.14 -14.94
C ASN A 93 11.48 -10.65 -14.80
N TYR A 94 10.27 -10.26 -15.21
CA TYR A 94 9.82 -8.88 -15.09
C TYR A 94 9.73 -8.39 -13.64
N VAL A 95 9.22 -9.19 -12.70
CA VAL A 95 9.08 -8.73 -11.30
C VAL A 95 10.43 -8.65 -10.58
N ILE A 96 11.41 -9.45 -11.00
CA ILE A 96 12.80 -9.33 -10.58
C ILE A 96 13.43 -8.06 -11.14
N GLU A 97 13.23 -7.78 -12.43
CA GLU A 97 13.74 -6.56 -13.10
C GLU A 97 13.22 -5.28 -12.44
N VAL A 98 11.93 -5.27 -12.04
CA VAL A 98 11.33 -4.12 -11.32
C VAL A 98 12.01 -3.87 -9.96
N GLY A 99 12.62 -4.89 -9.36
CA GLY A 99 13.33 -4.78 -8.09
C GLY A 99 12.44 -5.14 -6.89
N PRO A 100 12.64 -6.30 -6.25
CA PRO A 100 11.82 -6.75 -5.12
C PRO A 100 11.74 -5.77 -3.95
N HIS A 101 12.79 -4.99 -3.71
CA HIS A 101 12.83 -3.96 -2.67
C HIS A 101 11.73 -2.88 -2.81
N LYS A 102 11.18 -2.67 -4.02
CA LYS A 102 10.14 -1.66 -4.28
C LYS A 102 8.72 -2.17 -4.02
N TRP A 103 8.49 -3.47 -3.98
CA TRP A 103 7.13 -4.03 -3.98
C TRP A 103 6.93 -5.22 -3.02
N SER A 104 8.01 -5.86 -2.58
CA SER A 104 7.96 -6.97 -1.65
C SER A 104 8.24 -6.49 -0.23
N ARG A 105 7.38 -6.88 0.70
CA ARG A 105 7.54 -6.56 2.11
C ARG A 105 8.83 -7.10 2.71
N VAL A 106 9.21 -8.33 2.36
CA VAL A 106 10.37 -8.97 2.97
C VAL A 106 11.69 -8.33 2.53
N HIS A 107 11.69 -7.70 1.35
CA HIS A 107 12.88 -7.05 0.78
C HIS A 107 12.86 -5.52 0.84
N CYS A 108 11.73 -4.91 1.20
CA CYS A 108 11.69 -3.47 1.41
C CYS A 108 12.41 -3.13 2.71
N LEU A 109 13.33 -2.18 2.64
CA LEU A 109 14.07 -1.68 3.80
C LEU A 109 13.16 -0.95 4.79
N GLU A 110 12.09 -0.34 4.26
CA GLU A 110 11.11 0.39 5.05
C GLU A 110 10.01 -0.52 5.58
N ARG A 111 9.48 -0.16 6.75
CA ARG A 111 8.38 -0.91 7.37
C ARG A 111 7.06 -0.67 6.64
N MET A 112 6.86 -1.38 5.53
CA MET A 112 5.61 -1.42 4.75
C MET A 112 4.50 -2.21 5.49
N TYR A 113 4.06 -1.72 6.66
CA TYR A 113 3.12 -2.40 7.55
C TYR A 113 1.78 -2.75 6.87
N ARG A 114 0.97 -1.75 6.53
CA ARG A 114 -0.32 -1.91 5.84
C ARG A 114 -0.46 -1.04 4.60
N VAL A 115 0.41 -0.04 4.45
CA VAL A 115 0.41 0.84 3.29
C VAL A 115 1.19 0.12 2.19
N MET A 116 0.51 -0.79 1.50
CA MET A 116 1.03 -1.43 0.29
C MET A 116 0.22 -1.01 -0.93
N THR A 117 -0.85 -0.24 -0.72
CA THR A 117 -1.76 0.22 -1.75
C THR A 117 -2.03 1.71 -1.61
N THR A 118 -2.40 2.34 -2.72
CA THR A 118 -2.78 3.76 -2.81
C THR A 118 -4.26 3.98 -2.53
N ASN A 119 -4.97 3.03 -1.88
CA ASN A 119 -6.43 3.13 -1.65
C ASN A 119 -6.85 4.45 -1.01
N VAL A 120 -6.07 4.97 -0.05
CA VAL A 120 -6.38 6.25 0.60
C VAL A 120 -6.25 7.39 -0.42
N ALA A 121 -5.17 7.41 -1.20
CA ALA A 121 -4.95 8.42 -2.23
C ALA A 121 -6.02 8.36 -3.34
N GLU A 122 -6.38 7.16 -3.79
CA GLU A 122 -7.45 6.92 -4.77
C GLU A 122 -8.82 7.36 -4.25
N TRP A 123 -9.14 7.03 -3.00
CA TRP A 123 -10.38 7.44 -2.35
C TRP A 123 -10.46 8.97 -2.24
N ILE A 124 -9.40 9.63 -1.75
CA ILE A 124 -9.33 11.11 -1.70
C ILE A 124 -9.48 11.69 -3.11
N ASN A 125 -8.78 11.15 -4.11
CA ASN A 125 -8.90 11.62 -5.49
C ASN A 125 -10.33 11.49 -6.03
N SER A 126 -11.03 10.41 -5.68
CA SER A 126 -12.45 10.20 -6.02
C SER A 126 -13.35 11.24 -5.35
N CYS A 127 -13.21 11.46 -4.04
CA CYS A 127 -13.95 12.47 -3.31
C CYS A 127 -13.74 13.89 -3.88
N LEU A 128 -12.52 14.19 -4.32
CA LEU A 128 -12.15 15.50 -4.86
C LEU A 128 -12.44 15.66 -6.36
N LYS A 129 -12.91 14.62 -7.06
CA LYS A 129 -13.05 14.62 -8.52
C LYS A 129 -13.89 15.80 -9.03
N PHE A 130 -15.02 16.07 -8.38
CA PHE A 130 -15.88 17.20 -8.72
C PHE A 130 -15.32 18.54 -8.21
N ALA A 131 -14.87 18.58 -6.95
CA ALA A 131 -14.38 19.80 -6.32
C ALA A 131 -13.16 20.41 -7.05
N ARG A 132 -12.33 19.59 -7.70
CA ARG A 132 -11.18 20.03 -8.51
C ARG A 132 -11.54 20.83 -9.76
N GLN A 133 -12.79 20.77 -10.20
CA GLN A 133 -13.29 21.55 -11.34
C GLN A 133 -13.80 22.93 -10.92
N LEU A 134 -13.83 23.21 -9.62
CA LEU A 134 -14.33 24.46 -9.04
C LEU A 134 -13.17 25.41 -8.75
N SER A 135 -13.51 26.62 -8.28
CA SER A 135 -12.51 27.59 -7.85
C SER A 135 -11.62 27.05 -6.72
N MET A 136 -10.40 27.57 -6.62
CA MET A 136 -9.46 27.17 -5.55
C MET A 136 -10.07 27.36 -4.15
N LEU A 137 -10.79 28.46 -3.94
CA LEU A 137 -11.50 28.73 -2.68
C LEU A 137 -12.52 27.63 -2.39
N THR A 138 -13.33 27.25 -3.38
CA THR A 138 -14.34 26.20 -3.25
C THR A 138 -13.71 24.83 -2.99
N LEU A 139 -12.57 24.52 -3.63
CA LEU A 139 -11.85 23.28 -3.40
C LEU A 139 -11.33 23.18 -1.95
N VAL A 140 -10.70 24.25 -1.45
CA VAL A 140 -10.19 24.30 -0.07
C VAL A 140 -11.34 24.15 0.92
N GLU A 141 -12.46 24.84 0.68
CA GLU A 141 -13.63 24.79 1.54
C GLU A 141 -14.31 23.41 1.51
N PHE A 142 -14.31 22.74 0.36
CA PHE A 142 -14.77 21.36 0.23
C PHE A 142 -13.89 20.41 1.05
N ILE A 143 -12.57 20.51 0.92
CA ILE A 143 -11.61 19.69 1.69
C ILE A 143 -11.81 19.90 3.20
N ARG A 144 -11.93 21.16 3.63
CA ARG A 144 -12.16 21.53 5.03
C ARG A 144 -13.41 20.86 5.58
N ASN A 145 -14.55 21.02 4.89
CA ASN A 145 -15.83 20.44 5.30
C ASN A 145 -15.79 18.90 5.31
N MET A 146 -15.15 18.29 4.31
CA MET A 146 -14.98 16.83 4.22
C MET A 146 -14.19 16.30 5.43
N LEU A 147 -13.04 16.89 5.73
CA LEU A 147 -12.21 16.47 6.87
C LEU A 147 -12.92 16.68 8.21
N GLN A 148 -13.59 17.82 8.39
CA GLN A 148 -14.33 18.10 9.63
C GLN A 148 -15.43 17.07 9.89
N ARG A 149 -16.27 16.78 8.90
CA ARG A 149 -17.31 15.74 9.02
C ARG A 149 -16.69 14.39 9.34
N TRP A 150 -15.62 14.03 8.64
CA TRP A 150 -14.96 12.74 8.85
C TRP A 150 -14.41 12.58 10.26
N PHE A 151 -13.70 13.59 10.79
CA PHE A 151 -13.19 13.54 12.16
C PHE A 151 -14.31 13.54 13.19
N TYR A 152 -15.38 14.30 12.96
CA TYR A 152 -16.55 14.31 13.81
C TYR A 152 -17.22 12.93 13.89
N ASP A 153 -17.49 12.30 12.73
CA ASP A 153 -18.12 10.98 12.68
C ASP A 153 -17.23 9.91 13.32
N ARG A 154 -15.91 9.93 13.06
CA ARG A 154 -14.95 9.03 13.71
C ARG A 154 -14.95 9.17 15.22
N HIS A 155 -15.00 10.41 15.71
CA HIS A 155 -15.06 10.67 17.15
C HIS A 155 -16.33 10.09 17.77
N ARG A 156 -17.49 10.32 17.14
CA ARG A 156 -18.75 9.73 17.57
C ARG A 156 -18.74 8.20 17.57
N THR A 157 -18.22 7.58 16.51
CA THR A 157 -18.10 6.12 16.47
C THR A 157 -17.20 5.63 17.60
N ALA A 158 -16.05 6.26 17.83
CA ALA A 158 -15.15 5.88 18.91
C ALA A 158 -15.81 6.00 20.30
N GLN A 159 -16.62 7.03 20.55
CA GLN A 159 -17.38 7.17 21.79
C GLN A 159 -18.42 6.06 21.99
N SER A 160 -18.96 5.50 20.90
CA SER A 160 -19.91 4.38 20.95
C SER A 160 -19.24 3.00 21.05
N MET A 161 -17.92 2.91 20.93
CA MET A 161 -17.22 1.62 21.00
C MET A 161 -17.17 1.09 22.43
N HIS A 162 -17.45 -0.19 22.59
CA HIS A 162 -17.39 -0.90 23.88
C HIS A 162 -16.03 -1.54 24.17
N HIS A 163 -15.16 -1.63 23.15
CA HIS A 163 -13.88 -2.33 23.21
C HIS A 163 -12.73 -1.34 23.03
N GLN A 164 -11.56 -1.66 23.58
CA GLN A 164 -10.35 -0.85 23.37
C GLN A 164 -9.88 -0.81 21.91
N LEU A 165 -10.30 -1.79 21.10
CA LEU A 165 -9.96 -1.91 19.69
C LEU A 165 -11.17 -1.57 18.84
N THR A 166 -10.92 -1.16 17.59
CA THR A 166 -12.00 -1.03 16.60
C THR A 166 -12.68 -2.38 16.38
N ASP A 167 -13.98 -2.38 16.12
CA ASP A 167 -14.76 -3.61 15.93
C ASP A 167 -14.15 -4.53 14.86
N ALA A 168 -13.66 -3.95 13.76
CA ALA A 168 -12.96 -4.69 12.72
C ALA A 168 -11.70 -5.41 13.24
N SER A 169 -10.90 -4.76 14.09
CA SER A 169 -9.71 -5.37 14.68
C SER A 169 -10.08 -6.42 15.72
N HIS A 170 -11.12 -6.15 16.52
CA HIS A 170 -11.63 -7.10 17.51
C HIS A 170 -12.12 -8.39 16.84
N LEU A 171 -12.89 -8.29 15.75
CA LEU A 171 -13.34 -9.43 14.95
C LEU A 171 -12.17 -10.25 14.36
N VAL A 172 -11.11 -9.58 13.92
CA VAL A 172 -9.91 -10.27 13.42
C VAL A 172 -9.27 -11.08 14.53
N ILE A 173 -9.12 -10.51 15.74
CA ILE A 173 -8.55 -11.23 16.88
C ILE A 173 -9.41 -12.43 17.25
N LEU A 174 -10.74 -12.26 17.34
CA LEU A 174 -11.65 -13.36 17.65
C LEU A 174 -11.51 -14.53 16.66
N LYS A 175 -11.41 -14.25 15.35
CA LYS A 175 -11.14 -15.27 14.33
C LYS A 175 -9.81 -15.99 14.54
N HIS A 176 -8.77 -15.28 14.97
CA HIS A 176 -7.47 -15.91 15.25
C HIS A 176 -7.54 -16.78 16.50
N VAL A 177 -8.20 -16.31 17.57
CA VAL A 177 -8.40 -17.08 18.81
C VAL A 177 -9.17 -18.37 18.52
N GLU A 178 -10.26 -18.28 17.78
CA GLU A 178 -11.04 -19.44 17.33
C GLU A 178 -10.17 -20.42 16.55
N LYS A 179 -9.37 -19.93 15.60
CA LYS A 179 -8.46 -20.78 14.82
C LYS A 179 -7.39 -21.45 15.69
N CYS A 180 -6.80 -20.73 16.65
CA CYS A 180 -5.80 -21.25 17.56
C CYS A 180 -6.35 -22.36 18.47
N ALA A 181 -7.65 -22.31 18.81
CA ALA A 181 -8.29 -23.34 19.63
C ALA A 181 -8.25 -24.74 18.98
N TYR A 182 -8.09 -24.81 17.66
CA TYR A 182 -8.03 -26.07 16.90
C TYR A 182 -6.63 -26.41 16.35
N MET A 183 -5.60 -25.63 16.70
CA MET A 183 -4.22 -25.92 16.27
C MET A 183 -3.56 -26.88 17.26
N THR A 184 -3.13 -28.04 16.76
CA THR A 184 -2.24 -28.94 17.50
C THR A 184 -0.78 -28.51 17.29
N PHE A 185 -0.07 -28.29 18.40
CA PHE A 185 1.35 -27.99 18.38
C PHE A 185 2.11 -29.31 18.35
N ASN A 186 2.83 -29.58 17.25
CA ASN A 186 3.80 -30.67 17.25
C ASN A 186 5.11 -30.12 17.83
N PRO A 187 5.64 -30.69 18.93
CA PRO A 187 6.94 -30.30 19.44
C PRO A 187 7.99 -30.48 18.33
N VAL A 188 8.92 -29.53 18.27
CA VAL A 188 10.08 -29.63 17.38
C VAL A 188 11.07 -30.51 18.13
N ASP A 189 11.25 -31.74 17.66
CA ASP A 189 12.32 -32.65 18.12
C ASP A 189 13.71 -32.08 17.77
#